data_AF-A0A182KGG4-F1
#
_entry.id   AF-A0A182KGG4-F1
#
_cell.length_a   1.000
_cell.length_b   1.000
_cell.length_c   1.000
_cell.angle_alpha   90.00
_cell.angle_beta   90.00
_cell.angle_gamma   90.00
#
_symmetry.space_group_name_H-M   'P 1'
#
loop_
_entity.id
_entity.type
_entity.pdbx_description
1 polymer ?
#
loop_
_entity_poly.entity_id
_entity_poly.type
_entity_poly.pdbx_seq_one_letter_code
_entity_poly.pdbx_strand_id
1 'polypeptide(L)'
;MAIHFHEILKTFYTLGCEDEALCYGACRVYIYLKEEKHMHDVQYMYEKQLQLFYLTARKEPDALTDLFVPALTTDAFNLVQLKRCREVITLPDGGKPESIVLAICDPSSTVLLYRMTPGLKEIGQKLPSKGKLLRMKTVTDCEQAL
;
A
#
# COMPACT_ATOMS: atom_id res chain seq x y z
N MET A 1 -10.32 1.52 23.49
CA MET A 1 -10.70 2.94 23.36
C MET A 1 -11.53 3.01 22.09
N ALA A 2 -12.81 3.36 22.14
CA ALA A 2 -13.67 3.29 20.95
C ALA A 2 -13.24 4.36 19.94
N ILE A 3 -12.94 3.97 18.70
CA ILE A 3 -12.67 4.92 17.63
C ILE A 3 -13.97 5.66 17.26
N HIS A 4 -13.97 6.98 17.38
CA HIS A 4 -15.06 7.83 16.91
C HIS A 4 -14.96 8.05 15.40
N PHE A 5 -15.62 7.20 14.62
CA PHE A 5 -15.61 7.22 13.15
C PHE A 5 -15.74 8.63 12.55
N HIS A 6 -16.71 9.42 13.04
CA HIS A 6 -17.00 10.74 12.51
C HIS A 6 -15.86 11.75 12.75
N GLU A 7 -15.16 11.66 13.88
CA GLU A 7 -14.03 12.54 14.19
C GLU A 7 -12.83 12.19 13.31
N ILE A 8 -12.56 10.90 13.11
CA ILE A 8 -11.47 10.46 12.24
C ILE A 8 -11.75 10.85 10.79
N LEU A 9 -12.98 10.65 10.31
CA LEU A 9 -13.35 11.02 8.94
C LEU A 9 -13.15 12.54 8.69
N LYS A 10 -13.47 13.40 9.66
CA LYS A 10 -13.18 14.84 9.57
C LYS A 10 -11.69 15.10 9.39
N THR A 11 -10.83 14.38 10.11
CA THR A 11 -9.38 14.49 9.92
C THR A 11 -8.96 14.07 8.52
N PHE A 12 -9.55 13.02 7.94
CA PHE A 12 -9.23 12.64 6.56
C PHE A 12 -9.60 13.73 5.54
N TYR A 13 -10.73 14.41 5.73
CA TYR A 13 -11.13 15.53 4.88
C TYR A 13 -10.18 16.75 4.95
N THR A 14 -9.43 16.92 6.05
CA THR A 14 -8.49 18.04 6.18
C THR A 14 -7.11 17.76 5.59
N LEU A 15 -6.83 16.54 5.13
CA LEU A 15 -5.52 16.14 4.57
C LEU A 15 -5.28 16.65 3.13
N GLY A 16 -6.26 17.32 2.53
CA GLY A 16 -6.14 17.97 1.23
C GLY A 16 -6.53 17.10 0.04
N CYS A 17 -7.29 16.04 0.26
CA CYS A 17 -7.97 15.28 -0.79
C CYS A 17 -9.37 15.87 -1.01
N GLU A 18 -9.73 16.15 -2.27
CA GLU A 18 -11.05 16.67 -2.66
C GLU A 18 -12.06 15.56 -2.96
N ASP A 19 -11.59 14.31 -3.04
CA ASP A 19 -12.42 13.14 -3.29
C ASP A 19 -12.92 12.55 -1.96
N GLU A 20 -14.21 12.75 -1.70
CA GLU A 20 -14.86 12.26 -0.48
C GLU A 20 -14.86 10.74 -0.38
N ALA A 21 -14.97 10.03 -1.51
CA ALA A 21 -14.99 8.57 -1.53
C ALA A 21 -13.60 8.01 -1.16
N LEU A 22 -12.52 8.63 -1.64
CA LEU A 22 -11.16 8.29 -1.22
C LEU A 22 -10.92 8.59 0.26
N CYS A 23 -11.41 9.71 0.78
CA CYS A 23 -11.33 10.04 2.21
C CYS A 23 -12.05 8.97 3.06
N TYR A 24 -13.26 8.60 2.65
CA TYR A 24 -14.05 7.56 3.32
C TYR A 24 -13.36 6.19 3.25
N GLY A 25 -12.84 5.81 2.08
CA GLY A 25 -12.08 4.58 1.88
C GLY A 25 -10.84 4.52 2.78
N ALA A 26 -10.04 5.58 2.81
CA ALA A 26 -8.85 5.66 3.64
C ALA A 26 -9.14 5.63 5.15
N CYS A 27 -10.19 6.34 5.58
CA CYS A 27 -10.69 6.29 6.96
C CYS A 27 -11.12 4.86 7.34
N ARG A 28 -11.81 4.15 6.45
CA ARG A 28 -12.18 2.74 6.67
C ARG A 28 -10.96 1.83 6.78
N VAL A 29 -9.95 2.00 5.94
CA VAL A 29 -8.70 1.23 6.06
C VAL A 29 -8.02 1.52 7.39
N TYR A 30 -7.96 2.77 7.84
CA TYR A 30 -7.41 3.10 9.17
C TYR A 30 -8.09 2.32 10.29
N ILE A 31 -9.43 2.33 10.31
CA ILE A 31 -10.23 1.64 11.33
C ILE A 31 -10.03 0.14 11.24
N TYR A 32 -10.05 -0.42 10.04
CA TYR A 32 -9.81 -1.84 9.80
C TYR A 32 -8.44 -2.28 10.34
N LEU A 33 -7.39 -1.51 10.05
CA LEU A 33 -6.04 -1.82 10.54
C LEU A 33 -5.95 -1.77 12.08
N LYS A 34 -6.63 -0.80 12.72
CA LYS A 34 -6.62 -0.67 14.18
C LYS A 34 -7.51 -1.66 14.92
N GLU A 35 -8.78 -1.77 14.52
CA GLU A 35 -9.81 -2.49 15.27
C GLU A 35 -9.90 -3.96 14.87
N GLU A 36 -9.68 -4.30 13.60
CA GLU A 36 -9.81 -5.68 13.13
C GLU A 36 -8.46 -6.40 13.00
N LYS A 37 -7.41 -5.68 12.58
CA LYS A 37 -6.07 -6.25 12.45
C LYS A 37 -5.16 -5.97 13.64
N HIS A 38 -5.58 -5.11 14.56
CA HIS A 38 -4.80 -4.72 15.75
C HIS A 38 -3.37 -4.31 15.42
N MET A 39 -3.17 -3.62 14.29
CA MET A 39 -1.84 -3.19 13.88
C MET A 39 -1.33 -2.03 14.74
N HIS A 40 -0.02 -2.01 14.93
CA HIS A 40 0.69 -1.02 15.71
C HIS A 40 1.08 0.19 14.87
N ASP A 41 1.17 1.34 15.52
CA ASP A 41 1.70 2.58 14.95
C ASP A 41 1.07 2.98 13.60
N VAL A 42 -0.24 2.79 13.49
CA VAL A 42 -1.02 3.13 12.29
C VAL A 42 -0.99 4.65 12.07
N GLN A 43 -0.28 5.07 11.02
CA GLN A 43 -0.23 6.45 10.54
C GLN A 43 -0.88 6.53 9.16
N TYR A 44 -1.37 7.72 8.81
CA TYR A 44 -2.02 7.99 7.53
C TYR A 44 -1.52 9.31 6.95
N MET A 45 -1.43 9.38 5.63
CA MET A 45 -0.99 10.58 4.91
C MET A 45 -1.68 10.67 3.56
N TYR A 46 -1.91 11.90 3.10
CA TYR A 46 -2.28 12.17 1.71
C TYR A 46 -1.06 12.66 0.95
N GLU A 47 -0.63 11.92 -0.07
CA GLU A 47 0.48 12.30 -0.94
C GLU A 47 -0.05 13.09 -2.13
N LYS A 48 0.13 14.42 -2.08
CA LYS A 48 -0.37 15.34 -3.11
C LYS A 48 0.24 15.08 -4.49
N GLN A 49 1.51 14.66 -4.57
CA GLN A 49 2.13 14.36 -5.87
C GLN A 49 1.46 13.16 -6.55
N LEU A 50 0.98 12.21 -5.76
CA LEU A 50 0.36 10.99 -6.24
C LEU A 50 -1.18 11.06 -6.27
N GLN A 51 -1.76 12.08 -5.62
CA GLN A 51 -3.21 12.24 -5.40
C GLN A 51 -3.82 10.98 -4.77
N LEU A 52 -3.17 10.43 -3.74
CA LEU A 52 -3.63 9.22 -3.05
C LEU A 52 -3.37 9.28 -1.56
N PHE A 53 -4.18 8.53 -0.81
CA PHE A 53 -3.89 8.21 0.57
C PHE A 53 -2.98 7.00 0.66
N TYR A 54 -2.11 7.00 1.66
CA TYR A 54 -1.46 5.79 2.12
C TYR A 54 -1.42 5.76 3.65
N LEU A 55 -1.31 4.54 4.18
CA LEU A 55 -1.17 4.30 5.60
C LEU A 55 0.06 3.44 5.83
N THR A 56 0.73 3.67 6.95
CA THR A 56 1.83 2.82 7.40
C THR A 56 1.47 2.20 8.73
N ALA A 57 1.75 0.92 8.91
CA ALA A 57 1.49 0.22 10.15
C ALA A 57 2.46 -0.94 10.34
N ARG A 58 2.60 -1.43 11.57
CA ARG A 58 3.39 -2.62 11.90
C ARG A 58 2.50 -3.73 12.42
N LYS A 59 2.81 -4.97 12.06
CA LYS A 59 2.08 -6.14 12.59
C LYS A 59 2.34 -6.38 14.07
N GLU A 60 3.59 -6.20 14.47
CA GLU A 60 4.08 -6.27 15.85
C GLU A 60 4.93 -5.02 16.11
N PRO A 61 5.14 -4.59 17.36
CA PRO A 61 5.91 -3.37 17.66
C PRO A 61 7.30 -3.31 16.99
N ASP A 62 7.99 -4.45 16.93
CA ASP A 62 9.35 -4.58 16.37
C ASP A 62 9.38 -5.06 14.90
N ALA A 63 8.22 -5.22 14.26
CA ALA A 63 8.14 -5.67 12.88
C ALA A 63 8.50 -4.55 11.88
N LEU A 64 8.81 -4.93 10.64
CA LEU A 64 8.94 -3.97 9.54
C LEU A 64 7.64 -3.20 9.31
N THR A 65 7.79 -1.95 8.87
CA THR A 65 6.64 -1.10 8.57
C THR A 65 6.06 -1.47 7.20
N ASP A 66 4.79 -1.88 7.19
CA ASP A 66 4.03 -2.16 5.99
C ASP A 66 3.38 -0.89 5.44
N LEU A 67 3.35 -0.75 4.11
CA LEU A 67 2.65 0.32 3.40
C LEU A 67 1.31 -0.19 2.86
N PHE A 68 0.23 0.49 3.21
CA PHE A 68 -1.14 0.21 2.78
C PHE A 68 -1.64 1.34 1.89
N VAL A 69 -2.20 1.01 0.72
CA VAL A 69 -2.82 1.96 -0.19
C VAL A 69 -4.30 1.63 -0.29
N PRO A 70 -5.20 2.48 0.24
CA PRO A 70 -6.63 2.34 0.03
C PRO A 70 -6.97 2.46 -1.45
N ALA A 71 -7.85 1.58 -1.93
CA ALA A 71 -8.40 1.64 -3.27
C ALA A 71 -9.88 1.30 -3.25
N LEU A 72 -10.70 2.06 -3.97
CA LEU A 72 -12.11 1.72 -4.12
C LEU A 72 -12.26 0.60 -5.15
N THR A 73 -13.27 -0.25 -4.98
CA THR A 73 -13.58 -1.33 -5.95
C THR A 73 -13.94 -0.80 -7.35
N THR A 74 -14.37 0.46 -7.44
CA THR A 74 -14.69 1.16 -8.68
C THR A 74 -13.47 1.70 -9.42
N ASP A 75 -12.33 1.78 -8.75
CA ASP A 75 -11.16 2.48 -9.27
C ASP A 75 -10.17 1.50 -9.91
N ALA A 76 -9.62 1.92 -11.04
CA ALA A 76 -8.52 1.19 -11.66
C ALA A 76 -7.19 1.57 -10.99
N PHE A 77 -6.51 0.60 -10.39
CA PHE A 77 -5.16 0.78 -9.87
C PHE A 77 -4.15 -0.02 -10.72
N ASN A 78 -3.35 0.68 -11.51
CA ASN A 78 -2.44 0.05 -12.49
C ASN A 78 -0.99 -0.09 -11.98
N LEU A 79 -0.19 -0.86 -12.70
CA LEU A 79 1.21 -1.13 -12.32
C LEU A 79 2.11 0.11 -12.40
N VAL A 80 1.75 1.13 -13.20
CA VAL A 80 2.50 2.39 -13.26
C VAL A 80 2.29 3.19 -11.99
N GLN A 81 1.06 3.28 -11.49
CA GLN A 81 0.75 3.90 -10.20
C GLN A 81 1.48 3.19 -9.06
N LEU A 82 1.45 1.85 -9.04
CA LEU A 82 2.17 1.05 -8.04
C LEU A 82 3.68 1.36 -8.01
N LYS A 83 4.32 1.50 -9.18
CA LYS A 83 5.74 1.87 -9.28
C LYS A 83 5.99 3.27 -8.74
N ARG A 84 5.17 4.25 -9.12
CA ARG A 84 5.27 5.63 -8.60
C ARG A 84 5.12 5.70 -7.09
N CYS A 85 4.22 4.90 -6.50
CA CYS A 85 4.10 4.81 -5.04
C CYS A 85 5.43 4.40 -4.40
N ARG A 86 6.13 3.39 -4.95
CA ARG A 86 7.43 2.94 -4.41
C ARG A 86 8.53 4.00 -4.57
N GLU A 87 8.48 4.77 -5.64
CA GLU A 87 9.49 5.80 -5.94
C GLU A 87 9.31 7.04 -5.05
N VAL A 88 8.07 7.50 -4.88
CA VAL A 88 7.76 8.74 -4.16
C VAL A 88 7.66 8.53 -2.66
N ILE A 89 7.00 7.46 -2.20
CA ILE A 89 6.76 7.24 -0.78
C ILE A 89 8.05 6.77 -0.11
N THR A 90 8.34 7.35 1.05
CA THR A 90 9.44 6.97 1.94
C THR A 90 8.83 6.57 3.28
N LEU A 91 9.22 5.41 3.79
CA LEU A 91 8.73 4.89 5.06
C LEU A 91 9.32 5.68 6.25
N PRO A 92 8.75 5.56 7.46
CA PRO A 92 9.23 6.29 8.64
C PRO A 92 10.70 6.00 9.01
N ASP A 93 11.25 4.86 8.59
CA ASP A 93 12.65 4.49 8.76
C ASP A 93 13.59 5.09 7.69
N GLY A 94 13.06 5.88 6.75
CA GLY A 94 13.80 6.45 5.62
C GLY A 94 13.95 5.49 4.43
N GLY A 95 13.47 4.26 4.55
CA GLY A 95 13.54 3.23 3.51
C GLY A 95 12.45 3.37 2.44
N LYS A 96 12.57 2.54 1.39
CA LYS A 96 11.51 2.34 0.41
C LYS A 96 10.66 1.13 0.80
N PRO A 97 9.35 1.14 0.50
CA PRO A 97 8.48 0.02 0.82
C PRO A 97 8.88 -1.22 0.01
N GLU A 98 9.25 -2.30 0.71
CA GLU A 98 9.54 -3.58 0.05
C GLU A 98 8.30 -4.14 -0.64
N SER A 99 7.12 -3.97 -0.04
CA SER A 99 5.85 -4.36 -0.64
C SER A 99 4.79 -3.32 -0.38
N ILE A 100 3.77 -3.31 -1.23
CA ILE A 100 2.60 -2.43 -1.08
C ILE A 100 1.39 -3.32 -0.88
N VAL A 101 0.62 -3.08 0.17
CA VAL A 101 -0.65 -3.77 0.40
C VAL A 101 -1.76 -2.90 -0.16
N LEU A 102 -2.42 -3.35 -1.22
CA LEU A 102 -3.62 -2.71 -1.72
C LEU A 102 -4.79 -3.09 -0.80
N ALA A 103 -5.39 -2.10 -0.16
CA ALA A 103 -6.55 -2.27 0.71
C ALA A 103 -7.81 -1.90 -0.08
N ILE A 104 -8.43 -2.90 -0.71
CA ILE A 104 -9.57 -2.72 -1.59
C ILE A 104 -10.84 -2.58 -0.74
N CYS A 105 -11.45 -1.42 -0.82
CA CYS A 105 -12.66 -1.03 -0.09
C CYS A 105 -13.89 -1.22 -0.97
N ASP A 106 -14.74 -2.17 -0.58
CA ASP A 106 -16.04 -2.39 -1.20
C ASP A 106 -17.14 -1.54 -0.53
N PRO A 107 -18.21 -1.13 -1.24
CA PRO A 107 -19.36 -0.43 -0.64
C PRO A 107 -20.06 -1.21 0.49
N SER A 108 -19.96 -2.54 0.51
CA SER A 108 -20.52 -3.41 1.58
C SER A 108 -19.79 -3.33 2.92
N SER A 109 -18.88 -2.38 3.12
CA SER A 109 -18.01 -2.29 4.30
C SER A 109 -16.93 -3.37 4.41
N THR A 110 -16.74 -4.19 3.39
CA THR A 110 -15.60 -5.14 3.31
C THR A 110 -14.30 -4.42 2.95
N VAL A 111 -13.18 -4.81 3.58
CA VAL A 111 -11.81 -4.42 3.20
C VAL A 111 -10.99 -5.67 2.87
N LEU A 112 -10.47 -5.76 1.65
CA LEU A 112 -9.61 -6.85 1.21
C LEU A 112 -8.16 -6.37 1.12
N LEU A 113 -7.23 -7.16 1.65
CA LEU A 113 -5.80 -6.84 1.63
C LEU A 113 -5.06 -7.71 0.61
N TYR A 114 -4.52 -7.08 -0.43
CA TYR A 114 -3.69 -7.75 -1.45
C TYR A 114 -2.27 -7.23 -1.42
N ARG A 115 -1.31 -8.09 -1.07
CA ARG A 115 0.11 -7.72 -1.01
C ARG A 115 0.76 -7.82 -2.39
N MET A 116 1.29 -6.70 -2.85
CA MET A 116 1.98 -6.54 -4.12
C MET A 116 3.49 -6.46 -3.88
N THR A 117 4.20 -7.53 -4.23
CA THR A 117 5.66 -7.63 -4.09
C THR A 117 6.40 -6.98 -5.27
N PRO A 118 7.70 -6.71 -5.13
CA PRO A 118 8.53 -6.29 -6.25
C PRO A 118 8.55 -7.39 -7.33
N GLY A 119 8.60 -6.98 -8.60
CA GLY A 119 8.70 -7.93 -9.73
C GLY A 119 7.38 -8.25 -10.45
N LEU A 120 6.25 -7.65 -10.06
CA LEU A 120 5.04 -7.66 -10.89
C LEU A 120 5.32 -6.98 -12.24
N LYS A 121 4.99 -7.69 -13.33
CA LYS A 121 5.18 -7.24 -14.72
C LYS A 121 3.84 -7.24 -15.44
N GLU A 122 3.69 -6.35 -16.41
CA GLU A 122 2.51 -6.30 -17.27
C GLU A 122 2.33 -7.61 -18.04
N ILE A 123 1.10 -8.12 -18.05
CA ILE A 123 0.70 -9.29 -18.83
C ILE A 123 0.59 -8.83 -20.29
N GLY A 124 1.62 -9.08 -21.07
CA GLY A 124 1.72 -8.61 -22.46
C GLY A 124 3.15 -8.62 -22.99
N GLN A 125 4.14 -8.55 -22.12
CA GLN A 125 5.51 -8.88 -22.48
C GLN A 125 5.68 -10.40 -22.54
N LYS A 126 6.34 -10.92 -23.58
CA LYS A 126 6.70 -12.35 -23.67
C LYS A 126 7.32 -12.78 -22.35
N LEU A 127 6.68 -13.73 -21.67
CA LEU A 127 7.25 -14.35 -20.47
C LEU A 127 8.69 -14.80 -20.82
N PRO A 128 9.69 -14.46 -20.00
CA PRO A 128 11.04 -14.89 -20.25
C PRO A 128 11.06 -16.42 -20.31
N SER A 129 11.74 -16.97 -21.33
CA SER A 129 11.88 -18.42 -21.44
C SER A 129 12.54 -19.00 -20.19
N LYS A 130 12.27 -20.28 -19.87
CA LYS A 130 12.90 -20.97 -18.72
C LYS A 130 14.43 -20.78 -18.69
N GLY A 131 15.09 -20.81 -19.85
CA GLY A 131 16.53 -20.57 -19.95
C GLY A 131 16.95 -19.14 -19.57
N LYS A 132 16.14 -18.12 -19.87
CA LYS A 132 16.38 -16.74 -19.41
C LYS A 132 16.15 -16.59 -17.91
N LEU A 133 15.12 -17.21 -17.35
CA LEU A 133 14.83 -17.17 -15.91
C LEU A 133 15.97 -17.77 -15.08
N LEU A 134 16.51 -18.92 -15.50
CA LEU A 134 17.65 -19.57 -14.84
C LEU A 134 18.90 -18.68 -14.85
N ARG A 135 19.18 -18.01 -15.98
CA ARG A 135 20.31 -17.05 -16.07
C ARG A 135 20.12 -15.81 -15.21
N MET A 136 18.90 -15.30 -15.09
CA MET A 136 18.62 -14.15 -14.23
C MET A 136 18.82 -14.51 -12.75
N LYS A 137 18.43 -15.72 -12.34
CA LYS A 137 18.63 -16.20 -10.96
C LYS A 137 20.12 -16.33 -10.61
N THR A 138 20.94 -16.86 -11.53
CA THR A 138 22.39 -16.98 -11.32
C THR A 138 23.12 -15.64 -11.29
N VAL A 139 22.62 -14.60 -11.98
CA VAL A 139 23.24 -13.26 -11.94
C VAL A 139 22.98 -12.58 -10.59
N THR A 140 21.77 -12.72 -10.05
CA THR A 140 21.42 -12.14 -8.74
C THR A 140 22.16 -12.83 -7.59
N ASP A 141 22.42 -14.13 -7.68
CA ASP A 141 23.19 -14.87 -6.68
C ASP A 141 24.70 -14.53 -6.71
N CYS A 142 25.24 -14.10 -7.86
CA CYS A 142 26.66 -13.68 -7.97
C CYS A 142 26.93 -12.26 -7.46
N GLU A 143 25.93 -11.36 -7.43
CA GLU A 143 26.08 -10.00 -6.90
C GLU A 143 25.99 -9.93 -5.36
N GLN A 144 25.59 -11.01 -4.68
CA GLN A 144 25.56 -11.10 -3.21
C GLN A 144 26.83 -11.71 -2.59
N ALA A 145 27.84 -12.03 -3.40
CA ALA A 145 29.07 -12.71 -2.97
C ALA A 145 30.36 -11.87 -3.06
N LEU A 146 30.24 -10.54 -3.14
CA LEU A 146 31.37 -9.58 -3.15
C LEU A 146 31.23 -8.53 -2.06
#